data_AF-A0A7C3BVC0-F1
#
_entry.id   AF-A0A7C3BVC0-F1
#
_cell.length_a   1.000
_cell.length_b   1.000
_cell.length_c   1.000
_cell.angle_alpha   90.00
_cell.angle_beta   90.00
_cell.angle_gamma   90.00
#
_symmetry.space_group_name_H-M   'P 1'
#
loop_
_entity.id
_entity.type
_entity.pdbx_description
1 polymer ?
#
loop_
_entity_poly.entity_id
_entity_poly.type
_entity_poly.pdbx_seq_one_letter_code
_entity_poly.pdbx_strand_id
1 'polypeptide(L)'
;MAEKPVGGYAGKLLRVDLSRQELSEETVDAKTLRECLGGNGLGAKYLYEEVPPGVEWSDPENRLLFFAGPMGGTRVSGSGTFSIISKGPMTNMAGASQANGYFGAFLKFSGYDGIIFQGKSDDWVYLHVHDGKAELRDATHLVGKYTRETEDAIKETIDGQSSVYCIGPAGENLVRFAGIIGDHGHAAAHNGLGAVMGSKKLKAVVAERGKGTVPVADPDSLSEQAKELVENAMKMDSTLSEWGTAFIFPRIIHGGALPVRNYTTNLFSEAEKFGGEWLRTHFKATPTTCWACRIAHCRETEVTEGPYTGFIGDEPEYEGLAAMASVIGQTDPGAAVMLGNMVDWLGFDINESGYLLGWIMECYEKGYLKKEDLDGIEMNWGDAEAALAMLKKIATRDGCGDLFAEGVKKASEKVGGEWLRTHFKATPTTCWACRIAHCRETEVTEGPYTGFVGDEPEYE
;
A
#
# COMPACT_ATOMS: atom_id res chain seq x y z
N MET A 1 11.43 -2.52 42.69
CA MET A 1 10.03 -2.61 42.26
C MET A 1 10.06 -2.99 40.79
N ALA A 2 9.33 -4.02 40.35
CA ALA A 2 9.23 -4.32 38.92
C ALA A 2 8.64 -3.08 38.22
N GLU A 3 9.32 -2.62 37.17
CA GLU A 3 8.87 -1.48 36.38
C GLU A 3 7.46 -1.78 35.85
N LYS A 4 6.51 -0.84 36.01
CA LYS A 4 5.15 -1.05 35.48
C LYS A 4 5.25 -1.23 33.95
N PRO A 5 4.57 -2.22 33.36
CA PRO A 5 4.56 -2.39 31.92
C PRO A 5 4.14 -1.09 31.24
N VAL A 6 4.83 -0.70 30.17
CA VAL A 6 4.47 0.49 29.38
C VAL A 6 3.15 0.19 28.67
N GLY A 7 2.09 0.93 29.00
CA GLY A 7 0.78 0.78 28.36
C GLY A 7 0.86 1.03 26.86
N GLY A 8 0.02 0.34 26.10
CA GLY A 8 -0.03 0.37 24.64
C GLY A 8 0.89 -0.65 23.97
N TYR A 9 1.76 -1.37 24.69
CA TYR A 9 2.71 -2.33 24.12
C TYR A 9 2.40 -3.77 24.49
N ALA A 10 2.61 -4.70 23.55
CA ALA A 10 2.50 -6.13 23.82
C ALA A 10 3.76 -6.66 24.53
N GLY A 11 4.89 -5.98 24.32
CA GLY A 11 6.14 -6.13 25.05
C GLY A 11 7.19 -7.01 24.37
N LYS A 12 6.93 -7.51 23.16
CA LYS A 12 7.83 -8.43 22.44
C LYS A 12 7.88 -8.14 20.95
N LEU A 13 9.02 -8.41 20.34
CA LEU A 13 9.20 -8.53 18.90
C LEU A 13 9.46 -9.99 18.55
N LEU A 14 8.91 -10.42 17.42
CA LEU A 14 9.23 -11.71 16.82
C LEU A 14 10.39 -11.51 15.84
N ARG A 15 11.48 -12.24 16.01
CA ARG A 15 12.59 -12.29 15.05
C ARG A 15 12.50 -13.57 14.24
N VAL A 16 12.62 -13.46 12.93
CA VAL A 16 12.51 -14.59 11.99
C VAL A 16 13.73 -14.60 11.09
N ASP A 17 14.57 -15.62 11.24
CA ASP A 17 15.66 -15.91 10.32
C ASP A 17 15.17 -16.91 9.28
N LEU A 18 14.91 -16.44 8.06
CA LEU A 18 14.38 -17.25 6.97
C LEU A 18 15.41 -18.23 6.40
N SER A 19 16.71 -17.91 6.51
CA SER A 19 17.78 -18.80 6.05
C SER A 19 17.98 -19.99 6.98
N ARG A 20 17.81 -19.79 8.29
CA ARG A 20 17.93 -20.85 9.31
C ARG A 20 16.60 -21.48 9.69
N GLN A 21 15.48 -20.88 9.27
CA GLN A 21 14.14 -21.21 9.72
C GLN A 21 13.99 -21.17 11.25
N GLU A 22 14.66 -20.20 11.88
CA GLU A 22 14.67 -20.02 13.33
C GLU A 22 13.85 -18.81 13.73
N LEU A 23 13.01 -18.98 14.76
CA LEU A 23 12.18 -17.92 15.33
C LEU A 23 12.63 -17.68 16.78
N SER A 24 12.77 -16.41 17.16
CA SER A 24 13.11 -16.01 18.52
C SER A 24 12.33 -14.77 18.93
N GLU A 25 12.29 -14.50 20.24
CA GLU A 25 11.59 -13.34 20.80
C GLU A 25 12.60 -12.36 21.40
N GLU A 26 12.34 -11.07 21.20
CA GLU A 26 13.13 -9.98 21.77
C GLU A 26 12.21 -9.05 22.58
N THR A 27 12.63 -8.67 23.78
CA THR A 27 11.93 -7.66 24.60
C THR A 27 12.58 -6.30 24.38
N VAL A 28 11.77 -5.29 24.06
CA VAL A 28 12.23 -3.90 23.91
C VAL A 28 12.13 -3.19 25.26
N ASP A 29 13.19 -2.49 25.66
CA ASP A 29 13.20 -1.76 26.93
C ASP A 29 12.27 -0.54 26.90
N ALA A 30 11.80 -0.13 28.09
CA ALA A 30 10.82 0.94 28.24
C ALA A 30 11.34 2.31 27.77
N LYS A 31 12.65 2.55 27.80
CA LYS A 31 13.24 3.81 27.32
C LYS A 31 13.15 3.86 25.80
N THR A 32 13.55 2.80 25.11
CA THR A 32 13.42 2.69 23.65
C THR A 32 11.97 2.85 23.19
N LEU A 33 11.01 2.20 23.86
CA LEU A 33 9.57 2.34 23.54
C LEU A 33 9.05 3.78 23.73
N ARG A 34 9.63 4.57 24.65
CA ARG A 34 9.25 5.97 24.85
C ARG A 34 9.91 6.91 23.84
N GLU A 35 11.13 6.61 23.43
CA GLU A 35 11.89 7.42 22.47
C GLU A 35 11.43 7.19 21.02
N CYS A 36 11.16 5.94 20.65
CA CYS A 36 10.80 5.55 19.28
C CYS A 36 9.30 5.31 19.07
N LEU A 37 8.51 5.30 20.16
CA LEU A 37 7.10 4.92 20.16
C LEU A 37 6.91 3.48 19.62
N GLY A 38 6.46 3.34 18.38
CA GLY A 38 6.23 2.07 17.68
C GLY A 38 6.10 2.31 16.18
N GLY A 39 5.55 1.36 15.44
CA GLY A 39 5.36 1.50 13.99
C GLY A 39 6.65 1.93 13.27
N ASN A 40 6.57 3.01 12.49
CA ASN A 40 7.71 3.59 11.77
C ASN A 40 8.91 3.95 12.65
N GLY A 41 8.70 4.51 13.84
CA GLY A 41 9.80 5.00 14.68
C GLY A 41 10.68 3.85 15.17
N LEU A 42 10.06 2.78 15.66
CA LEU A 42 10.77 1.58 16.09
C LEU A 42 11.35 0.82 14.88
N GLY A 43 10.59 0.68 13.79
CA GLY A 43 11.08 0.05 12.57
C GLY A 43 12.31 0.75 11.95
N ALA A 44 12.32 2.09 11.94
CA ALA A 44 13.45 2.88 11.45
C ALA A 44 14.71 2.70 12.31
N LYS A 45 14.55 2.63 13.64
CA LYS A 45 15.66 2.34 14.56
C LYS A 45 16.33 1.01 14.21
N TYR A 46 15.54 -0.07 14.12
CA TYR A 46 16.08 -1.40 13.79
C TYR A 46 16.69 -1.45 12.39
N LEU A 47 16.07 -0.79 11.40
CA LEU A 47 16.66 -0.72 10.06
C LEU A 47 18.03 -0.01 10.09
N TYR A 48 18.12 1.13 10.78
CA TYR A 48 19.35 1.91 10.89
C TYR A 48 20.47 1.15 11.61
N GLU A 49 20.14 0.41 12.67
CA GLU A 49 21.13 -0.31 13.47
C GLU A 49 21.56 -1.66 12.85
N GLU A 50 20.65 -2.32 12.14
CA GLU A 50 20.88 -3.70 11.68
C GLU A 50 21.19 -3.84 10.18
N VAL A 51 21.01 -2.80 9.37
CA VAL A 51 21.31 -2.84 7.93
C VAL A 51 22.50 -1.92 7.62
N PRO A 52 23.71 -2.48 7.48
CA PRO A 52 24.91 -1.70 7.16
C PRO A 52 24.81 -0.93 5.84
N PRO A 53 25.57 0.17 5.70
CA PRO A 53 25.78 0.82 4.41
C PRO A 53 26.33 -0.17 3.37
N GLY A 54 25.82 -0.11 2.14
CA GLY A 54 26.23 -0.97 1.03
C GLY A 54 25.42 -2.26 0.86
N VAL A 55 24.59 -2.65 1.83
CA VAL A 55 23.63 -3.75 1.67
C VAL A 55 22.58 -3.38 0.64
N GLU A 56 22.41 -4.15 -0.43
CA GLU A 56 21.41 -3.89 -1.48
C GLU A 56 19.99 -4.32 -1.04
N TRP A 57 18.95 -3.76 -1.64
CA TRP A 57 17.55 -4.02 -1.27
C TRP A 57 17.14 -5.51 -1.29
N SER A 58 17.75 -6.34 -2.15
CA SER A 58 17.44 -7.77 -2.30
C SER A 58 18.40 -8.68 -1.52
N ASP A 59 19.37 -8.09 -0.82
CA ASP A 59 20.37 -8.84 -0.06
C ASP A 59 19.71 -9.57 1.14
N PRO A 60 20.08 -10.82 1.45
CA PRO A 60 19.62 -11.52 2.65
C PRO A 60 19.84 -10.73 3.95
N GLU A 61 20.88 -9.88 4.04
CA GLU A 61 21.16 -9.02 5.19
C GLU A 61 20.17 -7.84 5.31
N ASN A 62 19.48 -7.45 4.24
CA ASN A 62 18.43 -6.44 4.36
C ASN A 62 17.30 -6.94 5.28
N ARG A 63 16.72 -6.04 6.07
CA ARG A 63 15.61 -6.35 6.98
C ARG A 63 14.28 -6.01 6.34
N LEU A 64 13.29 -6.88 6.51
CA LEU A 64 11.89 -6.57 6.25
C LEU A 64 11.16 -6.55 7.59
N LEU A 65 10.61 -5.40 7.96
CA LEU A 65 10.11 -5.15 9.31
C LEU A 65 8.62 -4.84 9.27
N PHE A 66 7.81 -5.51 10.09
CA PHE A 66 6.39 -5.23 10.27
C PHE A 66 6.19 -4.72 11.71
N PHE A 67 5.70 -3.51 11.91
CA PHE A 67 5.54 -2.92 13.24
C PHE A 67 4.17 -2.29 13.44
N ALA A 68 3.51 -2.65 14.53
CA ALA A 68 2.29 -1.99 14.99
C ALA A 68 2.63 -0.79 15.89
N GLY A 69 1.72 0.20 15.92
CA GLY A 69 1.82 1.32 16.85
C GLY A 69 1.31 1.00 18.26
N PRO A 70 1.59 1.85 19.27
CA PRO A 70 1.11 1.65 20.64
C PRO A 70 -0.42 1.72 20.79
N MET A 71 -1.11 2.34 19.84
CA MET A 71 -2.58 2.33 19.81
C MET A 71 -3.14 1.05 19.19
N GLY A 72 -2.31 0.25 18.54
CA GLY A 72 -2.68 -0.96 17.81
C GLY A 72 -3.50 -1.92 18.67
N GLY A 73 -4.69 -2.30 18.23
CA GLY A 73 -5.57 -3.22 18.95
C GLY A 73 -6.32 -2.63 20.15
N THR A 74 -6.29 -1.31 20.35
CA THR A 74 -7.07 -0.63 21.40
C THR A 74 -8.48 -0.27 20.92
N ARG A 75 -9.21 0.53 21.71
CA ARG A 75 -10.54 1.07 21.37
C ARG A 75 -10.50 2.31 20.48
N VAL A 76 -9.32 2.85 20.18
CA VAL A 76 -9.15 3.97 19.27
C VAL A 76 -9.61 3.56 17.88
N SER A 77 -10.45 4.38 17.24
CA SER A 77 -11.00 4.08 15.92
C SER A 77 -9.90 3.92 14.88
N GLY A 78 -9.96 2.85 14.09
CA GLY A 78 -8.97 2.59 13.03
C GLY A 78 -7.61 2.12 13.53
N SER A 79 -7.51 1.65 14.78
CA SER A 79 -6.24 1.22 15.38
C SER A 79 -5.74 -0.17 14.94
N GLY A 80 -6.04 -0.56 13.70
CA GLY A 80 -5.49 -1.78 13.08
C GLY A 80 -4.20 -1.53 12.30
N THR A 81 -3.80 -0.26 12.14
CA THR A 81 -2.66 0.16 11.32
C THR A 81 -1.35 -0.47 11.77
N PHE A 82 -0.54 -0.82 10.79
CA PHE A 82 0.85 -1.21 10.96
C PHE A 82 1.70 -0.61 9.85
N SER A 83 3.01 -0.70 10.02
CA SER A 83 3.99 -0.18 9.07
C SER A 83 4.94 -1.27 8.65
N ILE A 84 5.27 -1.29 7.37
CA ILE A 84 6.30 -2.13 6.78
C ILE A 84 7.49 -1.25 6.45
N ILE A 85 8.67 -1.60 6.97
CA ILE A 85 9.89 -0.81 6.82
C ILE A 85 10.97 -1.71 6.20
N SER A 86 11.72 -1.18 5.23
CA SER A 86 12.91 -1.84 4.67
C SER A 86 13.73 -0.86 3.81
N LYS A 87 14.89 -1.30 3.34
CA LYS A 87 15.53 -0.71 2.16
C LYS A 87 14.83 -1.23 0.89
N GLY A 88 14.18 -0.36 0.12
CA GLY A 88 13.33 -0.75 -1.02
C GLY A 88 13.99 -0.61 -2.40
N PRO A 89 13.60 -1.40 -3.41
CA PRO A 89 14.19 -1.42 -4.76
C PRO A 89 14.03 -0.16 -5.61
N MET A 90 13.04 0.70 -5.34
CA MET A 90 12.80 1.90 -6.16
C MET A 90 13.92 2.92 -5.99
N THR A 91 14.29 3.17 -4.73
CA THR A 91 15.29 4.17 -4.34
C THR A 91 16.59 3.55 -3.88
N ASN A 92 16.60 2.26 -3.54
CA ASN A 92 17.67 1.62 -2.78
C ASN A 92 17.99 2.42 -1.50
N MET A 93 16.96 2.98 -0.86
CA MET A 93 17.02 3.69 0.40
C MET A 93 15.93 3.16 1.34
N ALA A 94 16.02 3.55 2.61
CA ALA A 94 14.99 3.26 3.60
C ALA A 94 13.63 3.82 3.13
N GLY A 95 12.61 2.97 3.17
CA GLY A 95 11.23 3.36 2.97
C GLY A 95 10.35 2.70 4.01
N ALA A 96 9.26 3.37 4.32
CA ALA A 96 8.20 2.85 5.16
C ALA A 96 6.89 2.93 4.38
N SER A 97 6.10 1.88 4.35
CA SER A 97 4.75 1.88 3.80
C SER A 97 3.78 1.42 4.88
N GLN A 98 2.54 1.87 4.83
CA GLN A 98 1.55 1.60 5.86
C GLN A 98 0.32 1.00 5.24
N ALA A 99 -0.29 0.06 5.97
CA ALA A 99 -1.60 -0.46 5.65
C ALA A 99 -2.46 -0.47 6.91
N ASN A 100 -3.77 -0.39 6.69
CA ASN A 100 -4.77 -0.46 7.76
C ASN A 100 -5.28 -1.90 7.91
N GLY A 101 -6.59 -2.11 8.06
CA GLY A 101 -7.16 -3.45 8.20
C GLY A 101 -7.12 -3.96 9.65
N TYR A 102 -6.74 -5.22 9.83
CA TYR A 102 -6.81 -5.94 11.10
C TYR A 102 -5.44 -6.38 11.63
N PHE A 103 -4.43 -6.46 10.76
CA PHE A 103 -3.14 -7.09 11.06
C PHE A 103 -2.45 -6.53 12.30
N GLY A 104 -2.33 -5.20 12.39
CA GLY A 104 -1.65 -4.56 13.52
C GLY A 104 -2.32 -4.88 14.86
N ALA A 105 -3.65 -4.97 14.89
CA ALA A 105 -4.38 -5.37 16.09
C ALA A 105 -4.20 -6.86 16.41
N PHE A 106 -4.32 -7.74 15.41
CA PHE A 106 -4.24 -9.19 15.61
C PHE A 106 -2.83 -9.65 16.01
N LEU A 107 -1.79 -9.00 15.47
CA LEU A 107 -0.40 -9.20 15.89
C LEU A 107 -0.23 -8.88 17.38
N LYS A 108 -0.83 -7.78 17.82
CA LYS A 108 -0.79 -7.32 19.21
C LYS A 108 -1.56 -8.23 20.15
N PHE A 109 -2.71 -8.75 19.74
CA PHE A 109 -3.45 -9.78 20.49
C PHE A 109 -2.70 -11.10 20.59
N SER A 110 -1.80 -11.37 19.63
CA SER A 110 -0.87 -12.49 19.71
C SER A 110 0.39 -12.19 20.53
N GLY A 111 0.50 -11.01 21.16
CA GLY A 111 1.58 -10.69 22.08
C GLY A 111 2.83 -10.06 21.44
N TYR A 112 2.77 -9.64 20.18
CA TYR A 112 3.89 -9.02 19.48
C TYR A 112 3.60 -7.56 19.07
N ASP A 113 4.58 -6.69 19.22
CA ASP A 113 4.57 -5.31 18.72
C ASP A 113 5.09 -5.19 17.28
N GLY A 114 5.86 -6.18 16.84
CA GLY A 114 6.41 -6.23 15.50
C GLY A 114 7.10 -7.55 15.17
N ILE A 115 7.45 -7.70 13.91
CA ILE A 115 8.15 -8.86 13.34
C ILE A 115 9.34 -8.33 12.52
N ILE A 116 10.52 -8.92 12.73
CA ILE A 116 11.75 -8.59 12.00
C ILE A 116 12.19 -9.82 11.22
N PHE A 117 12.15 -9.73 9.89
CA PHE A 117 12.64 -10.78 8.99
C PHE A 117 14.06 -10.47 8.54
N GLN A 118 14.91 -11.49 8.58
CA GLN A 118 16.26 -11.50 8.00
C GLN A 118 16.48 -12.77 7.17
N GLY A 119 17.55 -12.78 6.39
CA GLY A 119 17.90 -13.91 5.54
C GLY A 119 16.95 -14.06 4.35
N LYS A 120 16.99 -15.26 3.77
CA LYS A 120 16.19 -15.70 2.62
C LYS A 120 15.95 -17.20 2.76
N SER A 121 14.69 -17.61 2.58
CA SER A 121 14.32 -19.02 2.58
C SER A 121 14.71 -19.71 1.27
N ASP A 122 15.06 -20.99 1.35
CA ASP A 122 15.33 -21.84 0.18
C ASP A 122 14.05 -22.15 -0.61
N ASP A 123 12.92 -22.35 0.08
CA ASP A 123 11.60 -22.58 -0.49
C ASP A 123 10.63 -21.45 -0.17
N TRP A 124 9.49 -21.39 -0.87
CA TRP A 124 8.45 -20.41 -0.57
C TRP A 124 7.75 -20.75 0.74
N VAL A 125 7.72 -19.78 1.66
CA VAL A 125 7.11 -19.94 2.98
C VAL A 125 6.15 -18.80 3.30
N TYR A 126 5.26 -19.00 4.25
CA TYR A 126 4.51 -17.94 4.91
C TYR A 126 4.63 -18.05 6.43
N LEU A 127 4.56 -16.90 7.12
CA LEU A 127 4.56 -16.86 8.58
C LEU A 127 3.11 -16.89 9.08
N HIS A 128 2.81 -17.78 10.02
CA HIS A 128 1.55 -17.80 10.75
C HIS A 128 1.76 -17.48 12.22
N VAL A 129 1.03 -16.48 12.74
CA VAL A 129 1.11 -16.01 14.12
C VAL A 129 -0.26 -16.12 14.79
N HIS A 130 -0.33 -16.81 15.93
CA HIS A 130 -1.55 -16.96 16.72
C HIS A 130 -1.21 -17.18 18.21
N ASP A 131 -1.77 -16.35 19.10
CA ASP A 131 -1.76 -16.56 20.56
C ASP A 131 -0.35 -16.79 21.15
N GLY A 132 0.61 -15.93 20.79
CA GLY A 132 1.99 -16.00 21.28
C GLY A 132 2.81 -17.14 20.70
N LYS A 133 2.34 -17.76 19.61
CA LYS A 133 3.07 -18.75 18.83
C LYS A 133 3.21 -18.27 17.40
N ALA A 134 4.33 -18.60 16.80
CA ALA A 134 4.60 -18.33 15.41
C ALA A 134 5.27 -19.53 14.76
N GLU A 135 4.95 -19.78 13.50
CA GLU A 135 5.57 -20.86 12.71
C GLU A 135 5.67 -20.47 11.23
N LEU A 136 6.72 -20.95 10.57
CA LEU A 136 6.85 -20.90 9.12
C LEU A 136 6.18 -22.12 8.51
N ARG A 137 5.33 -21.89 7.51
CA ARG A 137 4.60 -22.94 6.77
C ARG A 137 4.95 -22.89 5.29
N ASP A 138 4.85 -24.03 4.60
CA ASP A 138 5.02 -24.09 3.14
C ASP A 138 4.02 -23.17 2.44
N ALA A 139 4.50 -22.41 1.46
CA ALA A 139 3.70 -21.55 0.60
C ALA A 139 3.84 -21.89 -0.89
N THR A 140 4.48 -23.00 -1.24
CA THR A 140 4.74 -23.38 -2.65
C THR A 140 3.44 -23.48 -3.45
N HIS A 141 2.38 -23.97 -2.83
CA HIS A 141 1.04 -24.10 -3.41
C HIS A 141 0.29 -22.75 -3.62
N LEU A 142 0.85 -21.64 -3.14
CA LEU A 142 0.30 -20.29 -3.28
C LEU A 142 1.02 -19.46 -4.35
N VAL A 143 2.18 -19.93 -4.84
CA VAL A 143 2.99 -19.20 -5.82
C VAL A 143 2.22 -19.05 -7.13
N GLY A 144 2.27 -17.85 -7.72
CA GLY A 144 1.57 -17.49 -8.95
C GLY A 144 0.11 -17.08 -8.76
N LYS A 145 -0.47 -17.29 -7.56
CA LYS A 145 -1.81 -16.80 -7.23
C LYS A 145 -1.83 -15.29 -7.04
N TYR A 146 -2.95 -14.67 -7.35
CA TYR A 146 -3.23 -13.29 -6.97
C TYR A 146 -3.27 -13.11 -5.45
N THR A 147 -3.12 -11.88 -4.97
CA THR A 147 -3.14 -11.59 -3.52
C THR A 147 -4.46 -11.99 -2.88
N ARG A 148 -5.60 -11.65 -3.51
CA ARG A 148 -6.94 -12.07 -3.05
C ARG A 148 -7.08 -13.59 -2.95
N GLU A 149 -6.66 -14.32 -3.99
CA GLU A 149 -6.71 -15.79 -4.01
C GLU A 149 -5.77 -16.42 -2.98
N THR A 150 -4.63 -15.78 -2.71
CA THR A 150 -3.68 -16.21 -1.66
C THR A 150 -4.29 -16.03 -0.29
N GLU A 151 -4.89 -14.87 -0.03
CA GLU A 151 -5.58 -14.54 1.20
C GLU A 151 -6.74 -15.52 1.46
N ASP A 152 -7.60 -15.75 0.47
CA ASP A 152 -8.75 -16.66 0.59
C ASP A 152 -8.28 -18.10 0.86
N ALA A 153 -7.29 -18.59 0.12
CA ALA A 153 -6.76 -19.95 0.30
C ALA A 153 -6.14 -20.17 1.69
N ILE A 154 -5.49 -19.14 2.27
CA ILE A 154 -4.97 -19.22 3.64
C ILE A 154 -6.13 -19.20 4.64
N LYS A 155 -7.10 -18.29 4.48
CA LYS A 155 -8.25 -18.13 5.37
C LYS A 155 -9.12 -19.38 5.43
N GLU A 156 -9.26 -20.12 4.33
CA GLU A 156 -9.96 -21.41 4.29
C GLU A 156 -9.36 -22.47 5.23
N THR A 157 -8.09 -22.32 5.63
CA THR A 157 -7.40 -23.25 6.55
C THR A 157 -7.50 -22.82 8.03
N ILE A 158 -8.15 -21.69 8.32
CA ILE A 158 -8.23 -21.07 9.65
C ILE A 158 -9.70 -20.92 10.05
N ASP A 159 -10.11 -21.56 11.15
CA ASP A 159 -11.49 -21.51 11.65
C ASP A 159 -11.90 -20.14 12.23
N GLY A 160 -10.90 -19.29 12.54
CA GLY A 160 -11.07 -17.98 13.17
C GLY A 160 -10.94 -16.79 12.22
N GLN A 161 -11.14 -15.59 12.78
CA GLN A 161 -10.79 -14.36 12.06
C GLN A 161 -9.27 -14.28 11.92
N SER A 162 -8.80 -13.97 10.73
CA SER A 162 -7.38 -13.75 10.46
C SER A 162 -7.20 -12.56 9.53
N SER A 163 -6.02 -11.96 9.63
CA SER A 163 -5.54 -10.93 8.72
C SER A 163 -4.34 -11.48 7.98
N VAL A 164 -4.39 -11.38 6.65
CA VAL A 164 -3.37 -11.96 5.76
C VAL A 164 -2.84 -10.86 4.88
N TYR A 165 -1.54 -10.60 4.97
CA TYR A 165 -0.82 -9.72 4.06
C TYR A 165 0.15 -10.54 3.21
N CYS A 166 0.06 -10.41 1.91
CA CYS A 166 0.78 -11.25 0.96
C CYS A 166 1.26 -10.47 -0.26
N ILE A 167 2.12 -11.11 -1.04
CA ILE A 167 2.55 -10.60 -2.35
C ILE A 167 1.84 -11.35 -3.47
N GLY A 168 1.55 -10.66 -4.56
CA GLY A 168 1.08 -11.27 -5.81
C GLY A 168 2.25 -11.63 -6.75
N PRO A 169 1.95 -11.99 -8.01
CA PRO A 169 2.96 -12.29 -9.01
C PRO A 169 4.02 -11.18 -9.19
N ALA A 170 3.66 -9.91 -9.01
CA ALA A 170 4.60 -8.80 -9.09
C ALA A 170 5.72 -8.89 -8.04
N GLY A 171 5.38 -9.24 -6.79
CA GLY A 171 6.38 -9.43 -5.74
C GLY A 171 7.23 -10.67 -5.96
N GLU A 172 6.61 -11.76 -6.40
CA GLU A 172 7.30 -13.02 -6.72
C GLU A 172 8.36 -12.84 -7.81
N ASN A 173 8.05 -12.04 -8.83
CA ASN A 173 8.93 -11.73 -9.95
C ASN A 173 9.75 -10.45 -9.72
N LEU A 174 9.83 -9.95 -8.49
CA LEU A 174 10.70 -8.84 -8.10
C LEU A 174 10.48 -7.55 -8.92
N VAL A 175 9.23 -7.23 -9.28
CA VAL A 175 8.89 -5.94 -9.90
C VAL A 175 9.21 -4.83 -8.91
N ARG A 176 9.93 -3.79 -9.33
CA ARG A 176 10.49 -2.79 -8.41
C ARG A 176 9.45 -2.03 -7.60
N PHE A 177 8.22 -1.95 -8.06
CA PHE A 177 7.13 -1.29 -7.37
C PHE A 177 6.06 -2.29 -6.91
N ALA A 178 6.46 -3.53 -6.63
CA ALA A 178 5.58 -4.51 -6.03
C ALA A 178 5.22 -4.12 -4.58
N GLY A 179 3.94 -4.25 -4.24
CA GLY A 179 3.40 -3.98 -2.92
C GLY A 179 3.08 -5.25 -2.12
N ILE A 180 2.72 -5.04 -0.86
CA ILE A 180 2.22 -6.07 0.05
C ILE A 180 0.76 -5.73 0.34
N ILE A 181 -0.15 -6.64 -0.01
CA ILE A 181 -1.60 -6.41 -0.05
C ILE A 181 -2.27 -7.41 0.89
N GLY A 182 -3.31 -6.97 1.59
CA GLY A 182 -4.05 -7.81 2.50
C GLY A 182 -5.42 -7.26 2.84
N ASP A 183 -6.18 -8.04 3.62
CA ASP A 183 -7.53 -7.70 4.07
C ASP A 183 -8.43 -7.20 2.93
N HIS A 184 -8.38 -7.90 1.79
CA HIS A 184 -9.19 -7.67 0.57
C HIS A 184 -9.13 -6.25 -0.04
N GLY A 185 -8.02 -5.51 0.12
CA GLY A 185 -7.86 -4.20 -0.55
C GLY A 185 -6.88 -3.23 0.13
N HIS A 186 -6.33 -3.61 1.28
CA HIS A 186 -5.42 -2.76 2.02
C HIS A 186 -3.98 -2.96 1.53
N ALA A 187 -3.35 -1.87 1.11
CA ALA A 187 -2.05 -1.92 0.45
C ALA A 187 -0.94 -1.19 1.24
N ALA A 188 0.19 -1.87 1.43
CA ALA A 188 1.47 -1.28 1.79
C ALA A 188 2.41 -1.41 0.59
N ALA A 189 2.29 -0.49 -0.37
CA ALA A 189 2.84 -0.69 -1.72
C ALA A 189 4.07 0.17 -2.08
N HIS A 190 4.30 1.26 -1.36
CA HIS A 190 5.34 2.22 -1.73
C HIS A 190 6.77 1.69 -1.56
N ASN A 191 7.68 2.20 -2.39
CA ASN A 191 9.10 1.85 -2.43
C ASN A 191 9.42 0.39 -2.77
N GLY A 192 8.42 -0.43 -3.18
CA GLY A 192 8.65 -1.78 -3.67
C GLY A 192 8.88 -2.84 -2.60
N LEU A 193 8.30 -2.67 -1.41
CA LEU A 193 8.51 -3.59 -0.29
C LEU A 193 8.00 -5.02 -0.57
N GLY A 194 7.05 -5.18 -1.49
CA GLY A 194 6.62 -6.50 -1.99
C GLY A 194 7.73 -7.26 -2.73
N ALA A 195 8.61 -6.56 -3.45
CA ALA A 195 9.76 -7.18 -4.08
C ALA A 195 10.82 -7.61 -3.05
N VAL A 196 10.99 -6.84 -1.96
CA VAL A 196 11.86 -7.24 -0.84
C VAL A 196 11.33 -8.53 -0.23
N MET A 197 10.03 -8.59 0.04
CA MET A 197 9.36 -9.80 0.56
C MET A 197 9.53 -11.00 -0.39
N GLY A 198 9.35 -10.80 -1.70
CA GLY A 198 9.60 -11.84 -2.71
C GLY A 198 11.07 -12.28 -2.80
N SER A 199 12.03 -11.36 -2.67
CA SER A 199 13.46 -11.68 -2.71
C SER A 199 13.88 -12.66 -1.61
N LYS A 200 13.14 -12.65 -0.49
CA LYS A 200 13.32 -13.52 0.68
C LYS A 200 12.52 -14.82 0.61
N LYS A 201 11.75 -15.05 -0.48
CA LYS A 201 10.79 -16.15 -0.65
C LYS A 201 9.72 -16.25 0.45
N LEU A 202 9.31 -15.10 0.97
CA LEU A 202 8.21 -15.00 1.93
C LEU A 202 6.94 -14.62 1.16
N LYS A 203 5.95 -15.51 1.07
CA LYS A 203 4.72 -15.29 0.28
C LYS A 203 3.66 -14.50 1.06
N ALA A 204 3.53 -14.76 2.36
CA ALA A 204 2.54 -14.10 3.21
C ALA A 204 2.98 -13.99 4.68
N VAL A 205 2.34 -13.08 5.40
CA VAL A 205 2.37 -12.95 6.86
C VAL A 205 0.93 -12.93 7.36
N VAL A 206 0.62 -13.83 8.28
CA VAL A 206 -0.72 -14.08 8.78
C VAL A 206 -0.74 -13.82 10.28
N ALA A 207 -1.68 -12.99 10.73
CA ALA A 207 -2.01 -12.84 12.13
C ALA A 207 -3.45 -13.31 12.36
N GLU A 208 -3.62 -14.39 13.11
CA GLU A 208 -4.95 -14.83 13.58
C GLU A 208 -5.39 -13.97 14.77
N ARG A 209 -6.70 -13.74 14.89
CA ARG A 209 -7.27 -13.01 16.02
C ARG A 209 -7.11 -13.83 17.30
N GLY A 210 -6.05 -13.53 18.04
CA GLY A 210 -5.80 -14.09 19.36
C GLY A 210 -6.80 -13.64 20.43
N LYS A 211 -6.69 -14.25 21.61
CA LYS A 211 -7.48 -13.94 22.82
C LYS A 211 -6.83 -12.87 23.69
N GLY A 212 -5.60 -12.49 23.39
CA GLY A 212 -4.87 -11.47 24.13
C GLY A 212 -5.53 -10.09 24.03
N THR A 213 -5.13 -9.21 24.93
CA THR A 213 -5.55 -7.81 24.95
C THR A 213 -4.32 -6.93 25.11
N VAL A 214 -4.42 -5.70 24.62
CA VAL A 214 -3.33 -4.72 24.77
C VAL A 214 -3.44 -4.05 26.14
N PRO A 215 -2.38 -4.05 26.96
CA PRO A 215 -2.38 -3.34 28.23
C PRO A 215 -2.63 -1.85 28.01
N VAL A 216 -3.62 -1.27 28.69
CA VAL A 216 -3.90 0.17 28.65
C VAL A 216 -3.71 0.73 30.05
N ALA A 217 -2.98 1.83 30.17
CA ALA A 217 -2.66 2.43 31.48
C ALA A 217 -3.90 2.99 32.19
N ASP A 218 -4.82 3.62 31.42
CA ASP A 218 -6.11 4.12 31.89
C ASP A 218 -7.20 3.75 30.85
N PRO A 219 -7.85 2.57 31.00
CA PRO A 219 -8.85 2.10 30.04
C PRO A 219 -10.10 2.99 29.95
N ASP A 220 -10.51 3.59 31.06
CA ASP A 220 -11.72 4.42 31.13
C ASP A 220 -11.48 5.75 30.41
N SER A 221 -10.37 6.43 30.72
CA SER A 221 -9.98 7.66 30.03
C SER A 221 -9.76 7.42 28.53
N LEU A 222 -9.08 6.34 28.13
CA LEU A 222 -8.91 6.02 26.71
C LEU A 222 -10.26 5.80 26.01
N SER A 223 -11.20 5.13 26.67
CA SER A 223 -12.52 4.86 26.09
C SER A 223 -13.36 6.13 25.92
N GLU A 224 -13.27 7.07 26.86
CA GLU A 224 -13.92 8.39 26.78
C GLU A 224 -13.32 9.22 25.64
N GLN A 225 -11.98 9.35 25.61
CA GLN A 225 -11.26 10.11 24.59
C GLN A 225 -11.45 9.52 23.19
N ALA A 226 -11.40 8.19 23.02
CA ALA A 226 -11.63 7.55 21.73
C ALA A 226 -13.05 7.79 21.20
N LYS A 227 -14.05 7.89 22.10
CA LYS A 227 -15.42 8.23 21.72
C LYS A 227 -15.50 9.69 21.29
N GLU A 228 -14.94 10.60 22.08
CA GLU A 228 -14.92 12.03 21.79
C GLU A 228 -14.24 12.34 20.45
N LEU A 229 -13.09 11.73 20.16
CA LEU A 229 -12.36 11.90 18.90
C LEU A 229 -13.23 11.58 17.68
N VAL A 230 -13.93 10.45 17.70
CA VAL A 230 -14.81 10.04 16.60
C VAL A 230 -16.02 10.97 16.48
N GLU A 231 -16.64 11.34 17.60
CA GLU A 231 -17.78 12.26 17.58
C GLU A 231 -17.40 13.63 17.05
N ASN A 232 -16.22 14.14 17.41
CA ASN A 232 -15.72 15.41 16.90
C ASN A 232 -15.39 15.31 15.40
N ALA A 233 -14.71 14.25 14.96
CA ALA A 233 -14.43 14.03 13.54
C ALA A 233 -15.72 13.99 12.70
N MET A 234 -16.71 13.19 13.12
CA MET A 234 -17.99 13.07 12.40
C MET A 234 -18.84 14.34 12.44
N LYS A 235 -18.73 15.18 13.49
CA LYS A 235 -19.39 16.49 13.55
C LYS A 235 -18.72 17.53 12.65
N MET A 236 -17.40 17.45 12.47
CA MET A 236 -16.65 18.37 11.63
C MET A 236 -16.86 18.07 10.15
N ASP A 237 -16.71 16.80 9.74
CA ASP A 237 -16.91 16.37 8.36
C ASP A 237 -17.22 14.86 8.29
N SER A 238 -18.43 14.52 7.86
CA SER A 238 -18.86 13.13 7.64
C SER A 238 -18.59 12.62 6.22
N THR A 239 -18.09 13.47 5.31
CA THR A 239 -17.93 13.16 3.88
C THR A 239 -17.11 11.89 3.66
N LEU A 240 -16.04 11.67 4.42
CA LEU A 240 -15.22 10.46 4.31
C LEU A 240 -16.02 9.19 4.65
N SER A 241 -16.84 9.22 5.70
CA SER A 241 -17.70 8.09 6.09
C SER A 241 -18.75 7.81 5.02
N GLU A 242 -19.39 8.87 4.52
CA GLU A 242 -20.48 8.81 3.54
C GLU A 242 -20.02 8.39 2.16
N TRP A 243 -18.85 8.84 1.70
CA TRP A 243 -18.43 8.78 0.30
C TRP A 243 -17.03 8.19 0.07
N GLY A 244 -16.32 7.77 1.12
CA GLY A 244 -14.96 7.24 0.97
C GLY A 244 -14.00 8.33 0.51
N THR A 245 -12.72 8.03 0.26
CA THR A 245 -11.82 9.10 -0.22
C THR A 245 -12.15 9.55 -1.64
N ALA A 246 -12.96 8.81 -2.38
CA ALA A 246 -13.43 9.16 -3.72
C ALA A 246 -14.13 10.54 -3.79
N PHE A 247 -14.63 11.10 -2.68
CA PHE A 247 -15.14 12.49 -2.66
C PHE A 247 -14.07 13.52 -3.06
N ILE A 248 -12.79 13.19 -2.90
CA ILE A 248 -11.65 14.06 -3.22
C ILE A 248 -11.56 14.27 -4.74
N PHE A 249 -11.96 13.28 -5.55
CA PHE A 249 -11.80 13.30 -7.00
C PHE A 249 -12.41 14.56 -7.67
N PRO A 250 -13.73 14.83 -7.51
CA PRO A 250 -14.31 16.06 -8.07
C PRO A 250 -13.75 17.33 -7.41
N ARG A 251 -13.33 17.30 -6.14
CA ARG A 251 -12.74 18.48 -5.46
C ARG A 251 -11.40 18.90 -6.07
N ILE A 252 -10.54 17.93 -6.39
CA ILE A 252 -9.21 18.18 -6.96
C ILE A 252 -9.31 18.77 -8.38
N ILE A 253 -10.33 18.38 -9.15
CA ILE A 253 -10.60 18.95 -10.47
C ILE A 253 -11.01 20.41 -10.37
N HIS A 254 -11.91 20.75 -9.44
CA HIS A 254 -12.29 22.15 -9.18
C HIS A 254 -11.10 23.00 -8.72
N GLY A 255 -10.15 22.39 -8.01
CA GLY A 255 -8.85 23.01 -7.65
C GLY A 255 -7.84 23.07 -8.80
N GLY A 256 -8.13 22.49 -9.97
CA GLY A 256 -7.26 22.47 -11.14
C GLY A 256 -6.02 21.58 -11.00
N ALA A 257 -6.04 20.61 -10.09
CA ALA A 257 -4.86 19.81 -9.74
C ALA A 257 -4.95 18.33 -10.16
N LEU A 258 -6.04 17.88 -10.80
CA LEU A 258 -6.20 16.47 -11.18
C LEU A 258 -5.21 16.11 -12.30
N PRO A 259 -4.42 15.04 -12.16
CA PRO A 259 -3.62 14.53 -13.25
C PRO A 259 -4.49 13.88 -14.32
N VAL A 260 -4.41 14.39 -15.56
CA VAL A 260 -5.12 13.80 -16.71
C VAL A 260 -4.12 13.48 -17.81
N ARG A 261 -4.19 12.24 -18.33
CA ARG A 261 -3.34 11.71 -19.41
C ARG A 261 -1.87 12.04 -19.18
N ASN A 262 -1.29 11.47 -18.12
CA ASN A 262 0.09 11.72 -17.67
C ASN A 262 0.43 13.23 -17.53
N TYR A 263 -0.43 14.00 -16.85
CA TYR A 263 -0.29 15.45 -16.65
C TYR A 263 -0.21 16.30 -17.93
N THR A 264 -0.68 15.80 -19.07
CA THR A 264 -0.78 16.62 -20.30
C THR A 264 -1.86 17.70 -20.17
N THR A 265 -2.85 17.50 -19.31
CA THR A 265 -3.88 18.47 -18.93
C THR A 265 -4.40 18.21 -17.51
N ASN A 266 -5.25 19.09 -17.00
CA ASN A 266 -6.02 18.94 -15.76
C ASN A 266 -7.55 18.97 -16.01
N LEU A 267 -7.95 18.99 -17.28
CA LEU A 267 -9.35 19.02 -17.70
C LEU A 267 -9.87 17.60 -17.94
N PHE A 268 -10.92 17.22 -17.22
CA PHE A 268 -11.54 15.89 -17.34
C PHE A 268 -13.06 16.01 -17.23
N SER A 269 -13.77 15.90 -18.35
CA SER A 269 -15.22 16.13 -18.44
C SER A 269 -16.06 15.13 -17.63
N GLU A 270 -15.51 13.96 -17.37
CA GLU A 270 -16.17 12.83 -16.72
C GLU A 270 -15.93 12.78 -15.21
N ALA A 271 -15.21 13.76 -14.67
CA ALA A 271 -14.98 14.07 -13.25
C ALA A 271 -16.02 13.50 -12.27
N GLU A 272 -17.28 13.91 -12.45
CA GLU A 272 -18.39 13.64 -11.54
C GLU A 272 -18.66 12.14 -11.39
N LYS A 273 -18.40 11.34 -12.44
CA LYS A 273 -18.62 9.89 -12.41
C LYS A 273 -17.65 9.14 -11.49
N PHE A 274 -16.55 9.78 -11.11
CA PHE A 274 -15.52 9.19 -10.25
C PHE A 274 -15.61 9.71 -8.81
N GLY A 275 -16.61 10.55 -8.50
CA GLY A 275 -16.91 10.95 -7.13
C GLY A 275 -17.56 9.83 -6.33
N GLY A 276 -17.30 9.79 -5.02
CA GLY A 276 -17.87 8.78 -4.12
C GLY A 276 -19.40 8.75 -4.09
N GLU A 277 -20.06 9.91 -4.24
CA GLU A 277 -21.51 10.01 -4.37
C GLU A 277 -22.04 9.27 -5.61
N TRP A 278 -21.38 9.46 -6.75
CA TRP A 278 -21.76 8.78 -7.99
C TRP A 278 -21.55 7.27 -7.85
N LEU A 279 -20.36 6.84 -7.41
CA LEU A 279 -20.00 5.43 -7.25
C LEU A 279 -20.98 4.70 -6.33
N ARG A 280 -21.28 5.25 -5.15
CA ARG A 280 -22.18 4.61 -4.18
C ARG A 280 -23.67 4.66 -4.56
N THR A 281 -24.04 5.48 -5.54
CA THR A 281 -25.42 5.54 -6.07
C THR A 281 -25.62 4.60 -7.26
N HIS A 282 -24.58 4.39 -8.08
CA HIS A 282 -24.66 3.61 -9.31
C HIS A 282 -24.15 2.19 -9.16
N PHE A 283 -23.25 1.94 -8.20
CA PHE A 283 -22.73 0.63 -7.84
C PHE A 283 -23.21 0.19 -6.45
N LYS A 284 -23.25 -1.12 -6.22
CA LYS A 284 -23.63 -1.66 -4.93
C LYS A 284 -22.40 -1.70 -4.01
N ALA A 285 -22.47 -1.00 -2.89
CA ALA A 285 -21.37 -0.89 -1.94
C ALA A 285 -21.70 -1.54 -0.59
N THR A 286 -20.86 -2.48 -0.16
CA THR A 286 -20.99 -3.23 1.11
C THR A 286 -19.89 -2.81 2.07
N PRO A 287 -20.19 -2.34 3.29
CA PRO A 287 -19.16 -1.90 4.24
C PRO A 287 -18.16 -2.99 4.63
N THR A 288 -16.86 -2.67 4.55
CA THR A 288 -15.73 -3.54 4.89
C THR A 288 -14.77 -2.80 5.82
N THR A 289 -15.13 -2.69 7.10
CA THR A 289 -14.41 -1.78 8.01
C THR A 289 -13.07 -2.33 8.48
N CYS A 290 -12.08 -1.46 8.69
CA CYS A 290 -10.86 -1.80 9.43
C CYS A 290 -11.16 -2.06 10.92
N TRP A 291 -10.17 -2.58 11.66
CA TRP A 291 -10.28 -2.80 13.10
C TRP A 291 -10.78 -1.57 13.87
N ALA A 292 -11.86 -1.76 14.63
CA ALA A 292 -12.52 -0.76 15.49
C ALA A 292 -12.89 0.55 14.78
N CYS A 293 -12.84 0.61 13.44
CA CYS A 293 -13.04 1.84 12.70
C CYS A 293 -14.51 2.25 12.70
N ARG A 294 -14.80 3.40 13.32
CA ARG A 294 -16.14 3.99 13.39
C ARG A 294 -16.44 4.98 12.27
N ILE A 295 -15.42 5.37 11.50
CA ILE A 295 -15.60 6.13 10.26
C ILE A 295 -16.20 5.23 9.18
N ALA A 296 -15.81 3.94 9.15
CA ALA A 296 -16.39 2.91 8.30
C ALA A 296 -16.44 3.31 6.81
N HIS A 297 -15.36 3.91 6.30
CA HIS A 297 -15.33 4.44 4.94
C HIS A 297 -15.08 3.38 3.87
N CYS A 298 -14.28 2.34 4.18
CA CYS A 298 -13.97 1.25 3.25
C CYS A 298 -15.21 0.42 2.90
N ARG A 299 -15.35 0.08 1.62
CA ARG A 299 -16.46 -0.72 1.08
C ARG A 299 -15.97 -1.66 -0.01
N GLU A 300 -16.53 -2.86 -0.06
CA GLU A 300 -16.51 -3.67 -1.26
C GLU A 300 -17.58 -3.17 -2.24
N THR A 301 -17.21 -2.94 -3.49
CA THR A 301 -18.05 -2.47 -4.58
C THR A 301 -18.31 -3.57 -5.59
N GLU A 302 -19.59 -3.79 -5.89
CA GLU A 302 -20.07 -4.56 -7.04
C GLU A 302 -20.48 -3.58 -8.15
N VAL A 303 -19.79 -3.65 -9.28
CA VAL A 303 -20.09 -2.87 -10.49
C VAL A 303 -21.40 -3.38 -11.09
N THR A 304 -22.44 -2.55 -11.11
CA THR A 304 -23.80 -2.95 -11.54
C THR A 304 -24.22 -2.39 -12.89
N GLU A 305 -23.40 -1.53 -13.50
CA GLU A 305 -23.64 -0.98 -14.84
C GLU A 305 -22.35 -0.86 -15.65
N GLY A 306 -22.49 -0.72 -16.97
CA GLY A 306 -21.36 -0.61 -17.89
C GLY A 306 -20.72 -1.95 -18.28
N PRO A 307 -19.61 -1.92 -19.02
CA PRO A 307 -18.97 -3.11 -19.61
C PRO A 307 -18.46 -4.12 -18.57
N TYR A 308 -18.16 -3.65 -17.35
CA TYR A 308 -17.58 -4.44 -16.27
C TYR A 308 -18.63 -4.88 -15.22
N THR A 309 -19.91 -4.89 -15.60
CA THR A 309 -21.01 -5.35 -14.74
C THR A 309 -20.72 -6.76 -14.18
N GLY A 310 -20.88 -6.92 -12.86
CA GLY A 310 -20.62 -8.15 -12.12
C GLY A 310 -19.20 -8.25 -11.53
N PHE A 311 -18.33 -7.27 -11.80
CA PHE A 311 -17.05 -7.18 -11.11
C PHE A 311 -17.26 -6.82 -9.63
N ILE A 312 -16.58 -7.54 -8.73
CA ILE A 312 -16.65 -7.32 -7.28
C ILE A 312 -15.23 -7.15 -6.75
N GLY A 313 -14.97 -6.02 -6.08
CA GLY A 313 -13.67 -5.69 -5.51
C GLY A 313 -13.77 -4.52 -4.54
N ASP A 314 -12.66 -4.10 -3.94
CA ASP A 314 -12.65 -2.94 -3.03
C ASP A 314 -12.96 -1.65 -3.79
N GLU A 315 -13.68 -0.72 -3.15
CA GLU A 315 -13.90 0.63 -3.65
C GLU A 315 -12.54 1.34 -3.72
N PRO A 316 -12.02 1.69 -4.91
CA PRO A 316 -10.69 2.26 -4.96
C PRO A 316 -10.66 3.61 -4.24
N GLU A 317 -9.62 3.81 -3.43
CA GLU A 317 -9.35 5.12 -2.84
C GLU A 317 -9.09 6.15 -3.97
N TYR A 318 -9.19 7.45 -3.67
CA TYR A 318 -9.01 8.54 -4.64
C TYR A 318 -7.77 8.36 -5.53
N GLU A 319 -6.65 7.99 -4.93
CA GLU A 319 -5.38 7.76 -5.62
C GLU A 319 -5.52 6.64 -6.67
N GLY A 320 -6.21 5.55 -6.33
CA GLY A 320 -6.45 4.44 -7.25
C GLY A 320 -7.44 4.80 -8.36
N LEU A 321 -8.48 5.55 -8.04
CA LEU A 321 -9.38 6.11 -9.06
C LEU A 321 -8.62 7.03 -10.01
N ALA A 322 -7.81 7.97 -9.51
CA ALA A 322 -7.04 8.88 -10.36
C ALA A 322 -6.04 8.12 -11.24
N ALA A 323 -5.29 7.19 -10.65
CA ALA A 323 -4.29 6.38 -11.34
C ALA A 323 -4.89 5.52 -12.46
N MET A 324 -6.06 4.92 -12.26
CA MET A 324 -6.71 4.00 -13.21
C MET A 324 -7.85 4.65 -14.03
N ALA A 325 -8.13 5.92 -13.80
CA ALA A 325 -9.04 6.73 -14.60
C ALA A 325 -8.29 7.85 -15.32
N SER A 326 -8.20 9.02 -14.69
CA SER A 326 -7.76 10.25 -15.34
C SER A 326 -6.32 10.20 -15.82
N VAL A 327 -5.41 9.61 -15.04
CA VAL A 327 -3.97 9.49 -15.39
C VAL A 327 -3.79 8.73 -16.71
N ILE A 328 -4.59 7.70 -16.95
CA ILE A 328 -4.56 6.89 -18.17
C ILE A 328 -5.65 7.27 -19.19
N GLY A 329 -6.44 8.31 -18.91
CA GLY A 329 -7.50 8.79 -19.80
C GLY A 329 -8.73 7.87 -19.90
N GLN A 330 -8.95 6.99 -18.93
CA GLN A 330 -10.11 6.11 -18.83
C GLN A 330 -11.32 6.87 -18.28
N THR A 331 -12.48 6.75 -18.94
CA THR A 331 -13.71 7.50 -18.66
C THR A 331 -14.87 6.64 -18.13
N ASP A 332 -14.69 5.32 -18.06
CA ASP A 332 -15.61 4.37 -17.46
C ASP A 332 -15.24 4.07 -15.98
N PRO A 333 -16.12 4.36 -15.00
CA PRO A 333 -15.86 4.09 -13.60
C PRO A 333 -15.74 2.59 -13.28
N GLY A 334 -16.50 1.73 -13.96
CA GLY A 334 -16.41 0.28 -13.77
C GLY A 334 -15.05 -0.28 -14.17
N ALA A 335 -14.48 0.25 -15.25
CA ALA A 335 -13.12 -0.05 -15.69
C ALA A 335 -12.08 0.39 -14.66
N ALA A 336 -12.22 1.58 -14.08
CA ALA A 336 -11.30 2.07 -13.04
C ALA A 336 -11.36 1.20 -11.76
N VAL A 337 -12.56 0.78 -11.34
CA VAL A 337 -12.73 -0.17 -10.23
C VAL A 337 -12.06 -1.51 -10.53
N MET A 338 -12.28 -2.05 -11.74
CA MET A 338 -11.67 -3.31 -12.18
C MET A 338 -10.14 -3.21 -12.21
N LEU A 339 -9.59 -2.17 -12.84
CA LEU A 339 -8.15 -1.98 -12.96
C LEU A 339 -7.47 -1.74 -11.60
N GLY A 340 -8.08 -0.94 -10.73
CA GLY A 340 -7.55 -0.68 -9.38
C GLY A 340 -7.43 -1.97 -8.57
N ASN A 341 -8.48 -2.79 -8.58
CA ASN A 341 -8.43 -4.12 -7.95
C ASN A 341 -7.43 -5.06 -8.63
N MET A 342 -7.24 -4.96 -9.95
CA MET A 342 -6.25 -5.79 -10.62
C MET A 342 -4.81 -5.43 -10.28
N VAL A 343 -4.53 -4.16 -10.00
CA VAL A 343 -3.23 -3.73 -9.44
C VAL A 343 -3.01 -4.39 -8.08
N ASP A 344 -4.01 -4.36 -7.19
CA ASP A 344 -3.92 -4.98 -5.87
C ASP A 344 -3.75 -6.50 -5.97
N TRP A 345 -4.51 -7.16 -6.85
CA TRP A 345 -4.47 -8.61 -7.04
C TRP A 345 -3.16 -9.09 -7.64
N LEU A 346 -2.54 -8.31 -8.53
CA LEU A 346 -1.20 -8.57 -9.05
C LEU A 346 -0.10 -8.23 -8.04
N GLY A 347 -0.39 -7.36 -7.07
CA GLY A 347 0.50 -6.95 -5.98
C GLY A 347 1.40 -5.77 -6.34
N PHE A 348 0.84 -4.70 -6.91
CA PHE A 348 1.58 -3.49 -7.29
C PHE A 348 1.29 -2.27 -6.41
N ASP A 349 2.15 -1.26 -6.52
CA ASP A 349 1.84 0.13 -6.19
C ASP A 349 0.92 0.74 -7.25
N ILE A 350 -0.26 1.19 -6.82
CA ILE A 350 -1.30 1.76 -7.67
C ILE A 350 -0.87 3.05 -8.38
N ASN A 351 -0.09 3.90 -7.71
CA ASN A 351 0.33 5.19 -8.25
C ASN A 351 1.41 4.98 -9.31
N GLU A 352 2.44 4.22 -8.97
CA GLU A 352 3.50 3.89 -9.94
C GLU A 352 2.92 3.16 -11.16
N SER A 353 1.95 2.26 -10.96
CA SER A 353 1.25 1.57 -12.05
C SER A 353 0.52 2.54 -12.97
N GLY A 354 -0.27 3.47 -12.41
CA GLY A 354 -1.01 4.45 -13.20
C GLY A 354 -0.09 5.37 -14.01
N TYR A 355 0.94 5.91 -13.38
CA TYR A 355 1.89 6.80 -14.06
C TYR A 355 2.73 6.07 -15.11
N LEU A 356 3.15 4.82 -14.84
CA LEU A 356 3.85 4.01 -15.82
C LEU A 356 2.97 3.72 -17.04
N LEU A 357 1.72 3.30 -16.84
CA LEU A 357 0.76 3.08 -17.93
C LEU A 357 0.49 4.38 -18.71
N GLY A 358 0.25 5.50 -18.02
CA GLY A 358 0.04 6.79 -18.66
C GLY A 358 1.26 7.24 -19.47
N TRP A 359 2.47 6.99 -18.97
CA TRP A 359 3.71 7.27 -19.71
C TRP A 359 3.87 6.36 -20.94
N ILE A 360 3.54 5.07 -20.84
CA ILE A 360 3.54 4.14 -21.99
C ILE A 360 2.55 4.62 -23.05
N MET A 361 1.33 4.99 -22.66
CA MET A 361 0.30 5.50 -23.57
C MET A 361 0.72 6.80 -24.26
N GLU A 362 1.34 7.73 -23.53
CA GLU A 362 1.87 8.97 -24.12
C GLU A 362 3.00 8.70 -25.10
N CYS A 363 3.90 7.77 -24.77
CA CYS A 363 4.99 7.38 -25.66
C CYS A 363 4.47 6.69 -26.93
N TYR A 364 3.42 5.88 -26.82
CA TYR A 364 2.76 5.24 -27.96
C TYR A 364 2.06 6.28 -28.85
N GLU A 365 1.26 7.17 -28.28
CA GLU A 365 0.58 8.25 -29.01
C GLU A 365 1.56 9.14 -29.79
N LYS A 366 2.72 9.45 -29.20
CA LYS A 366 3.77 10.26 -29.83
C LYS A 366 4.71 9.47 -30.75
N GLY A 367 4.55 8.15 -30.85
CA GLY A 367 5.36 7.28 -31.71
C GLY A 367 6.78 7.01 -31.20
N TYR A 368 7.05 7.26 -29.92
CA TYR A 368 8.32 6.89 -29.26
C TYR A 368 8.38 5.39 -28.94
N LEU A 369 7.23 4.80 -28.60
CA LEU A 369 7.05 3.36 -28.53
C LEU A 369 6.11 2.93 -29.65
N LYS A 370 6.45 1.85 -30.32
CA LYS A 370 5.62 1.26 -31.38
C LYS A 370 4.97 -0.02 -30.87
N LYS A 371 3.98 -0.50 -31.62
CA LYS A 371 3.26 -1.74 -31.32
C LYS A 371 4.22 -2.93 -31.15
N GLU A 372 5.29 -2.96 -31.93
CA GLU A 372 6.32 -4.01 -31.87
C GLU A 372 7.16 -3.95 -30.58
N ASP A 373 7.37 -2.75 -30.01
CA ASP A 373 8.08 -2.56 -28.73
C ASP A 373 7.21 -2.96 -27.52
N LEU A 374 5.91 -3.13 -27.75
CA LEU A 374 4.87 -3.40 -26.76
C LEU A 374 4.25 -4.80 -26.96
N ASP A 375 5.00 -5.73 -27.56
CA ASP A 375 4.58 -7.11 -27.84
C ASP A 375 3.23 -7.23 -28.57
N GLY A 376 2.91 -6.26 -29.44
CA GLY A 376 1.67 -6.25 -30.20
C GLY A 376 0.50 -5.54 -29.51
N ILE A 377 0.68 -4.99 -28.31
CA ILE A 377 -0.37 -4.27 -27.58
C ILE A 377 -0.45 -2.82 -28.06
N GLU A 378 -1.65 -2.37 -28.42
CA GLU A 378 -1.90 -0.97 -28.79
C GLU A 378 -2.28 -0.17 -27.55
N MET A 379 -1.34 0.59 -27.00
CA MET A 379 -1.51 1.33 -25.75
C MET A 379 -2.17 2.69 -25.98
N ASN A 380 -3.44 2.68 -26.40
CA ASN A 380 -4.24 3.90 -26.55
C ASN A 380 -4.74 4.43 -25.20
N TRP A 381 -4.90 5.75 -25.08
CA TRP A 381 -5.49 6.38 -23.89
C TRP A 381 -6.88 5.81 -23.59
N GLY A 382 -7.11 5.43 -22.33
CA GLY A 382 -8.39 4.94 -21.83
C GLY A 382 -8.72 3.50 -22.22
N ASP A 383 -7.80 2.76 -22.85
CA ASP A 383 -8.01 1.34 -23.17
C ASP A 383 -7.73 0.46 -21.94
N ALA A 384 -8.80 0.02 -21.26
CA ALA A 384 -8.69 -0.81 -20.06
C ALA A 384 -8.17 -2.23 -20.34
N GLU A 385 -8.49 -2.81 -21.49
CA GLU A 385 -8.01 -4.16 -21.83
C GLU A 385 -6.51 -4.14 -22.14
N ALA A 386 -6.04 -3.11 -22.85
CA ALA A 386 -4.62 -2.90 -23.09
C ALA A 386 -3.86 -2.65 -21.77
N ALA A 387 -4.41 -1.81 -20.88
CA ALA A 387 -3.84 -1.55 -19.55
C ALA A 387 -3.73 -2.84 -18.72
N LEU A 388 -4.79 -3.65 -18.66
CA LEU A 388 -4.80 -4.91 -17.93
C LEU A 388 -3.80 -5.93 -18.52
N ALA A 389 -3.73 -6.04 -19.85
CA ALA A 389 -2.77 -6.90 -20.51
C ALA A 389 -1.32 -6.51 -20.20
N MET A 390 -1.03 -5.20 -20.22
CA MET A 390 0.28 -4.67 -19.87
C MET A 390 0.64 -4.92 -18.40
N LEU A 391 -0.28 -4.70 -17.46
CA LEU A 391 -0.07 -4.98 -16.03
C LEU A 391 0.29 -6.46 -15.79
N LYS A 392 -0.39 -7.39 -16.45
CA LYS A 392 -0.10 -8.84 -16.34
C LYS A 392 1.29 -9.18 -16.86
N LYS A 393 1.71 -8.60 -17.99
CA LYS A 393 3.06 -8.79 -18.54
C LYS A 393 4.13 -8.22 -17.62
N ILE A 394 3.90 -7.03 -17.06
CA ILE A 394 4.79 -6.43 -16.06
C ILE A 394 4.93 -7.35 -14.84
N ALA A 395 3.81 -7.86 -14.32
CA ALA A 395 3.78 -8.67 -13.11
C ALA A 395 4.57 -9.97 -13.24
N THR A 396 4.67 -10.48 -14.46
CA THR A 396 5.37 -11.72 -14.82
C THR A 396 6.73 -11.47 -15.48
N ARG A 397 7.12 -10.19 -15.67
CA ARG A 397 8.28 -9.77 -16.47
C ARG A 397 8.33 -10.42 -17.86
N ASP A 398 7.16 -10.62 -18.48
CA ASP A 398 7.04 -11.26 -19.78
C ASP A 398 7.24 -10.25 -20.92
N GLY A 399 8.19 -10.53 -21.82
CA GLY A 399 8.52 -9.69 -22.98
C GLY A 399 8.81 -8.23 -22.61
N CYS A 400 8.06 -7.28 -23.18
CA CYS A 400 8.19 -5.85 -22.87
C CYS A 400 7.93 -5.54 -21.38
N GLY A 401 7.22 -6.42 -20.67
CA GLY A 401 6.96 -6.31 -19.23
C GLY A 401 8.22 -6.26 -18.37
N ASP A 402 9.33 -6.91 -18.78
CA ASP A 402 10.58 -6.88 -18.01
C ASP A 402 11.20 -5.47 -17.95
N LEU A 403 11.13 -4.72 -19.05
CA LEU A 403 11.59 -3.33 -19.10
C LEU A 403 10.77 -2.44 -18.15
N PHE A 404 9.46 -2.59 -18.19
CA PHE A 404 8.52 -1.75 -17.44
C PHE A 404 8.44 -2.14 -15.96
N ALA A 405 8.77 -3.39 -15.60
CA ALA A 405 8.91 -3.83 -14.21
C ALA A 405 10.02 -3.10 -13.42
N GLU A 406 10.88 -2.35 -14.10
CA GLU A 406 11.87 -1.48 -13.45
C GLU A 406 11.29 -0.14 -12.99
N GLY A 407 10.02 0.14 -13.25
CA GLY A 407 9.36 1.40 -12.92
C GLY A 407 9.65 2.48 -13.95
N VAL A 408 8.85 3.55 -13.88
CA VAL A 408 8.77 4.58 -14.94
C VAL A 408 10.09 5.34 -15.13
N LYS A 409 10.82 5.63 -14.05
CA LYS A 409 12.11 6.33 -14.12
C LYS A 409 13.15 5.52 -14.90
N LYS A 410 13.29 4.24 -14.58
CA LYS A 410 14.31 3.38 -15.21
C LYS A 410 13.89 2.95 -16.62
N ALA A 411 12.60 2.72 -16.84
CA ALA A 411 12.07 2.44 -18.17
C ALA A 411 12.31 3.62 -19.11
N SER A 412 12.01 4.85 -18.67
CA SER A 412 12.24 6.06 -19.47
C SER A 412 13.71 6.35 -19.75
N GLU A 413 14.63 6.04 -18.83
CA GLU A 413 16.08 6.14 -19.06
C GLU A 413 16.57 5.19 -20.17
N LYS A 414 15.95 4.02 -20.32
CA LYS A 414 16.27 3.02 -21.35
C LYS A 414 15.62 3.32 -22.70
N VAL A 415 14.36 3.75 -22.69
CA VAL A 415 13.61 4.08 -23.92
C VAL A 415 14.04 5.44 -24.48
N GLY A 416 14.44 6.39 -23.62
CA GLY A 416 14.55 7.79 -23.99
C GLY A 416 15.95 8.34 -24.28
N GLY A 417 16.03 9.17 -25.32
CA GLY A 417 17.03 10.24 -25.45
C GLY A 417 16.77 11.40 -24.45
N GLU A 418 17.67 12.39 -24.43
CA GLU A 418 17.75 13.47 -23.43
C GLU A 418 16.42 14.20 -23.10
N TRP A 419 15.47 14.25 -24.04
CA TRP A 419 14.18 14.93 -23.93
C TRP A 419 13.09 14.15 -23.14
N LEU A 420 13.16 12.82 -23.10
CA LEU A 420 12.24 11.97 -22.31
C LEU A 420 12.59 12.00 -20.82
N ARG A 421 13.81 12.45 -20.48
CA ARG A 421 14.31 12.60 -19.10
C ARG A 421 13.76 13.85 -18.40
N THR A 422 13.42 14.90 -19.14
CA THR A 422 13.03 16.22 -18.60
C THR A 422 11.53 16.38 -18.36
N HIS A 423 10.69 15.48 -18.88
CA HIS A 423 9.26 15.40 -18.51
C HIS A 423 9.02 14.68 -17.18
N PHE A 424 10.05 14.06 -16.60
CA PHE A 424 10.02 13.50 -15.26
C PHE A 424 10.22 14.60 -14.20
N LYS A 425 9.11 15.20 -13.76
CA LYS A 425 9.04 16.04 -12.55
C LYS A 425 8.06 15.49 -11.52
N ALA A 426 7.56 14.28 -11.72
CA ALA A 426 6.72 13.57 -10.77
C ALA A 426 7.59 12.60 -9.97
N THR A 427 7.92 12.97 -8.74
CA THR A 427 8.35 11.99 -7.74
C THR A 427 7.14 11.08 -7.44
N PRO A 428 7.29 9.76 -7.27
CA PRO A 428 6.20 8.85 -6.88
C PRO A 428 5.66 9.06 -5.45
N THR A 429 5.83 10.25 -4.88
CA THR A 429 5.29 10.62 -3.58
C THR A 429 3.91 11.23 -3.81
N THR A 430 2.89 10.37 -3.74
CA THR A 430 1.44 10.67 -3.80
C THR A 430 0.95 11.31 -5.13
N CYS A 431 -0.34 11.30 -5.44
CA CYS A 431 -0.94 12.02 -6.61
C CYS A 431 -0.69 13.55 -6.60
N TRP A 432 0.17 14.04 -5.71
CA TRP A 432 0.60 15.42 -5.59
C TRP A 432 1.97 15.67 -6.24
N ALA A 433 2.24 15.00 -7.37
CA ALA A 433 3.34 15.39 -8.24
C ALA A 433 3.07 16.81 -8.80
N CYS A 434 3.73 17.79 -8.19
CA CYS A 434 3.62 19.21 -8.48
C CYS A 434 3.95 19.53 -9.95
N ARG A 435 2.92 19.81 -10.76
CA ARG A 435 3.06 20.75 -11.90
C ARG A 435 2.75 22.20 -11.50
N ILE A 436 2.09 22.45 -10.36
CA ILE A 436 1.50 23.76 -10.03
C ILE A 436 2.20 24.52 -8.89
N ALA A 437 3.19 23.93 -8.20
CA ALA A 437 4.03 24.70 -7.28
C ALA A 437 5.31 25.20 -7.96
N HIS A 438 5.28 26.46 -8.38
CA HIS A 438 6.43 27.34 -8.65
C HIS A 438 7.28 27.11 -9.91
N CYS A 439 7.00 27.93 -10.92
CA CYS A 439 8.05 28.67 -11.63
C CYS A 439 8.90 29.46 -10.63
N ARG A 440 9.87 28.81 -9.97
CA ARG A 440 11.12 29.38 -9.45
C ARG A 440 11.95 28.23 -8.91
N GLU A 441 13.23 28.24 -9.24
CA GLU A 441 14.26 27.37 -8.69
C GLU A 441 14.20 27.38 -7.16
N THR A 442 13.56 26.38 -6.55
CA THR A 442 13.74 26.04 -5.15
C THR A 442 13.82 24.53 -5.04
N GLU A 443 14.94 24.08 -4.51
CA GLU A 443 15.29 22.69 -4.25
C GLU A 443 14.13 21.95 -3.58
N VAL A 444 13.68 20.85 -4.18
CA VAL A 444 12.95 19.81 -3.46
C VAL A 444 13.98 19.14 -2.56
N THR A 445 14.14 19.67 -1.36
CA THR A 445 15.04 19.11 -0.34
C THR A 445 14.48 17.78 0.16
N GLU A 446 15.39 16.82 0.27
CA GLU A 446 15.15 15.45 0.69
C GLU A 446 14.50 15.39 2.09
N GLY A 447 13.37 14.71 2.19
CA GLY A 447 12.75 14.32 3.46
C GLY A 447 11.93 13.03 3.27
N PRO A 448 12.05 12.03 4.16
CA PRO A 448 11.20 10.84 4.08
C PRO A 448 9.82 11.23 4.60
N TYR A 449 8.83 11.33 3.70
CA TYR A 449 7.43 11.67 4.01
C TYR A 449 7.19 13.11 4.53
N THR A 450 6.95 14.06 3.62
CA THR A 450 6.36 15.36 3.99
C THR A 450 4.86 15.36 3.71
N GLY A 451 4.06 15.21 4.77
CA GLY A 451 2.68 15.72 4.79
C GLY A 451 2.74 17.24 4.96
N PHE A 452 1.95 17.97 4.18
CA PHE A 452 1.86 19.43 4.29
C PHE A 452 1.22 19.82 5.63
N VAL A 453 1.99 20.49 6.50
CA VAL A 453 1.45 21.32 7.57
C VAL A 453 1.10 22.66 6.91
N GLY A 454 -0.20 22.96 6.80
CA GLY A 454 -0.64 24.26 6.31
C GLY A 454 -0.34 25.33 7.36
N ASP A 455 0.41 26.36 6.99
CA ASP A 455 0.48 27.59 7.75
C ASP A 455 -0.91 28.25 7.72
N GLU A 456 -1.46 28.52 8.90
CA GLU A 456 -2.67 29.33 9.06
C GLU A 456 -2.40 30.77 8.57
N PRO A 457 -3.33 31.40 7.82
CA PRO A 457 -3.19 32.81 7.52
C PRO A 457 -3.55 33.64 8.77
N GLU A 458 -2.59 34.42 9.26
CA GLU A 458 -2.85 35.53 10.17
C GLU A 458 -3.86 36.49 9.50
N TYR A 459 -5.01 36.68 10.13
CA TYR A 459 -5.98 37.71 9.77
C TYR A 459 -5.56 39.03 10.41
N GLU A 460 -5.26 40.05 9.59
CA GLU A 460 -5.47 41.48 9.94
C GLU A 460 -6.80 41.98 9.38
#